data_AF-A0A377AAY9-F1
#
_entry.id   AF-A0A377AAY9-F1
#
_cell.length_a   1.000
_cell.length_b   1.000
_cell.length_c   1.000
_cell.angle_alpha   90.00
_cell.angle_beta   90.00
_cell.angle_gamma   90.00
#
_symmetry.space_group_name_H-M   'P 1'
#
loop_
_entity.id
_entity.type
_entity.pdbx_description
1 polymer ?
#
loop_
_entity_poly.entity_id
_entity_poly.type
_entity_poly.pdbx_seq_one_letter_code
_entity_poly.pdbx_strand_id
1 'polypeptide(L)'
;MLAGAETASTAKAIAEQCDVIITMLPNSPHVKEVALGENGIIEGAKPGTVLIDMSSIAPLASREISEALKAKGIDMLDAPVSGGEPKAIDGTLSVMVGGDKAIFDKYYDLMRSDAVPWCIPGKSVQVTSPNWQIRSLWR
;
A
#
# COMPACT_ATOMS: atom_id res chain seq x y z
N MET A 1 -15.52 17.43 4.29
CA MET A 1 -14.14 17.26 4.80
C MET A 1 -14.24 16.60 6.17
N LEU A 2 -13.57 15.47 6.38
CA LEU A 2 -13.41 14.88 7.73
C LEU A 2 -12.56 15.85 8.56
N ALA A 3 -12.99 16.15 9.78
CA ALA A 3 -12.59 17.32 10.58
C ALA A 3 -11.17 17.28 11.21
N GLY A 4 -10.18 16.69 10.52
CA GLY A 4 -8.80 16.60 11.01
C GLY A 4 -7.74 16.24 9.96
N ALA A 5 -8.09 16.21 8.67
CA ALA A 5 -7.12 15.97 7.61
C ALA A 5 -6.47 17.29 7.16
N GLU A 6 -5.14 17.32 7.15
CA GLU A 6 -4.37 18.44 6.60
C GLU A 6 -4.05 18.19 5.13
N THR A 7 -4.09 19.24 4.32
CA THR A 7 -3.76 19.17 2.89
C THR A 7 -2.36 19.69 2.65
N ALA A 8 -1.58 18.98 1.83
CA ALA A 8 -0.30 19.44 1.34
C ALA A 8 -0.36 19.71 -0.18
N SER A 9 0.51 20.58 -0.68
CA SER A 9 0.55 20.96 -2.10
C SER A 9 1.33 19.98 -2.97
N THR A 10 2.16 19.10 -2.37
CA THR A 10 3.00 18.14 -3.09
C THR A 10 3.14 16.83 -2.33
N ALA A 11 3.46 15.74 -3.02
CA ALA A 11 3.71 14.43 -2.40
C ALA A 11 4.96 14.46 -1.49
N LYS A 12 5.97 15.24 -1.86
CA LYS A 12 7.14 15.55 -1.02
C LYS A 12 6.74 16.15 0.32
N ALA A 13 5.88 17.17 0.33
CA ALA A 13 5.46 17.84 1.56
C ALA A 13 4.66 16.89 2.49
N ILE A 14 3.92 15.93 1.93
CA ILE A 14 3.32 14.83 2.71
C ILE A 14 4.42 13.95 3.30
N ALA A 15 5.38 13.52 2.47
CA ALA A 15 6.43 12.60 2.87
C ALA A 15 7.38 13.15 3.94
N GLU A 16 7.57 14.48 4.02
CA GLU A 16 8.37 15.13 5.06
C GLU A 16 7.74 15.02 6.46
N GLN A 17 6.41 14.86 6.50
CA GLN A 17 5.57 14.90 7.70
C GLN A 17 5.00 13.53 8.09
N CYS A 18 5.15 12.51 7.24
CA CYS A 18 4.51 11.20 7.43
C CYS A 18 5.52 10.05 7.36
N ASP A 19 5.39 9.10 8.28
CA ASP A 19 6.17 7.85 8.27
C ASP A 19 5.50 6.75 7.42
N VAL A 20 4.20 6.91 7.12
CA VAL A 20 3.41 5.99 6.30
C VAL A 20 2.59 6.81 5.32
N ILE A 21 2.61 6.42 4.05
CA ILE A 21 1.91 7.09 2.97
C ILE A 21 1.10 6.04 2.23
N ILE A 22 -0.19 6.31 2.01
CA ILE A 22 -1.07 5.45 1.22
C ILE A 22 -1.42 6.17 -0.08
N THR A 23 -1.30 5.49 -1.23
CA THR A 23 -1.68 6.03 -2.54
C THR A 23 -2.81 5.24 -3.17
N MET A 24 -3.71 5.94 -3.87
CA MET A 24 -4.83 5.33 -4.61
C MET A 24 -5.03 6.11 -5.90
N LEU A 25 -4.19 5.84 -6.89
CA LEU A 25 -4.01 6.61 -8.12
C LEU A 25 -4.51 5.84 -9.35
N PRO A 26 -4.78 6.54 -10.48
CA PRO A 26 -5.44 5.92 -11.63
C PRO A 26 -4.65 4.81 -12.34
N ASN A 27 -3.33 4.92 -12.43
CA ASN A 27 -2.49 3.96 -13.16
C ASN A 27 -0.97 4.12 -12.85
N SER A 28 -0.16 3.23 -13.42
CA SER A 28 1.29 3.15 -13.17
C SER A 28 2.07 4.45 -13.41
N PRO A 29 1.86 5.20 -14.52
CA PRO A 29 2.49 6.52 -14.71
C PRO A 29 2.27 7.49 -13.54
N HIS A 30 1.05 7.56 -13.00
CA HIS A 30 0.74 8.48 -11.90
C HIS A 30 1.43 8.05 -10.60
N VAL A 31 1.47 6.75 -10.30
CA VAL A 31 2.22 6.24 -9.14
C VAL A 31 3.71 6.52 -9.29
N LYS A 32 4.26 6.34 -10.49
CA LYS A 32 5.67 6.63 -10.77
C LYS A 32 5.99 8.12 -10.59
N GLU A 33 5.12 9.02 -11.06
CA GLU A 33 5.26 10.46 -10.87
C GLU A 33 5.17 10.86 -9.40
N VAL A 34 4.17 10.38 -8.68
CA VAL A 34 4.00 10.69 -7.25
C VAL A 34 5.13 10.10 -6.40
N ALA A 35 5.60 8.90 -6.71
CA ALA A 35 6.65 8.25 -5.94
C ALA A 35 8.04 8.81 -6.27
N LEU A 36 8.36 8.96 -7.56
CA LEU A 36 9.73 9.18 -8.06
C LEU A 36 9.92 10.49 -8.85
N GLY A 37 8.84 11.20 -9.19
CA GLY A 37 8.89 12.43 -9.97
C GLY A 37 9.35 13.64 -9.17
N GLU A 38 9.36 14.81 -9.82
CA GLU A 38 9.67 16.08 -9.18
C GLU A 38 8.65 16.38 -8.08
N ASN A 39 9.12 16.77 -6.88
CA ASN A 39 8.28 16.90 -5.69
C ASN A 39 7.56 15.59 -5.29
N GLY A 40 8.12 14.44 -5.69
CA GLY A 40 7.64 13.12 -5.33
C GLY A 40 8.01 12.70 -3.91
N ILE A 41 7.45 11.57 -3.48
CA ILE A 41 7.68 10.98 -2.15
C ILE A 41 9.17 10.76 -1.89
N ILE A 42 9.92 10.29 -2.89
CA ILE A 42 11.34 9.98 -2.79
C ILE A 42 12.21 11.18 -2.36
N GLU A 43 11.75 12.41 -2.58
CA GLU A 43 12.48 13.64 -2.24
C GLU A 43 12.22 14.14 -0.80
N GLY A 44 11.11 13.72 -0.19
CA GLY A 44 10.67 14.19 1.14
C GLY A 44 10.69 13.11 2.22
N ALA A 45 10.59 11.85 1.82
CA ALA A 45 10.54 10.71 2.74
C ALA A 45 11.86 10.51 3.47
N LYS A 46 11.75 10.11 4.74
CA LYS A 46 12.90 9.75 5.58
C LYS A 46 13.18 8.24 5.45
N PRO A 47 14.41 7.78 5.67
CA PRO A 47 14.67 6.35 5.79
C PRO A 47 13.77 5.72 6.86
N GLY A 48 13.13 4.60 6.52
CA GLY A 48 12.12 3.93 7.34
C GLY A 48 10.67 4.33 7.03
N THR A 49 10.44 5.34 6.18
CA THR A 49 9.11 5.65 5.63
C THR A 49 8.60 4.47 4.81
N VAL A 50 7.29 4.23 4.85
CA VAL A 50 6.62 3.17 4.09
C VAL A 50 5.56 3.74 3.15
N LEU A 51 5.67 3.41 1.87
CA LEU A 51 4.63 3.63 0.87
C LEU A 51 3.76 2.39 0.74
N ILE A 52 2.46 2.52 0.92
CA ILE A 52 1.46 1.48 0.65
C ILE A 52 0.68 1.93 -0.59
N ASP A 53 0.99 1.36 -1.75
CA ASP A 53 0.28 1.69 -2.98
C ASP A 53 -0.91 0.77 -3.18
N MET A 54 -2.12 1.32 -3.12
CA MET A 54 -3.37 0.59 -3.31
C MET A 54 -3.92 0.72 -4.74
N SER A 55 -3.17 1.41 -5.62
CA SER A 55 -3.48 1.59 -7.02
C SER A 55 -3.42 0.27 -7.80
N SER A 56 -4.16 0.20 -8.91
CA SER A 56 -4.03 -0.92 -9.86
C SER A 56 -2.95 -0.63 -10.90
N ILE A 57 -1.72 -1.06 -10.64
CA ILE A 57 -0.56 -0.82 -11.52
C ILE A 57 0.04 -2.11 -12.09
N ALA A 58 0.88 -1.96 -13.12
CA ALA A 58 1.60 -3.09 -13.69
C ALA A 58 2.61 -3.65 -12.67
N PRO A 59 2.72 -4.99 -12.48
CA PRO A 59 3.66 -5.57 -11.53
C PRO A 59 5.13 -5.19 -11.77
N LEU A 60 5.50 -4.96 -13.03
CA LEU A 60 6.84 -4.48 -13.38
C LEU A 60 7.07 -3.05 -12.88
N ALA A 61 6.10 -2.15 -13.06
CA ALA A 61 6.19 -0.77 -12.58
C ALA A 61 6.25 -0.71 -11.05
N SER A 62 5.44 -1.53 -10.36
CA SER A 62 5.49 -1.69 -8.90
C SER A 62 6.89 -2.05 -8.41
N ARG A 63 7.53 -3.03 -9.06
CA ARG A 63 8.91 -3.45 -8.73
C ARG A 63 9.93 -2.35 -8.99
N GLU A 64 9.88 -1.68 -10.13
CA GLU A 64 10.78 -0.55 -10.45
C GLU A 64 10.69 0.56 -9.40
N ILE A 65 9.47 0.90 -8.99
CA ILE A 65 9.23 1.93 -7.98
C ILE A 65 9.75 1.48 -6.61
N SER A 66 9.45 0.24 -6.22
CA SER A 66 9.93 -0.34 -4.97
C SER A 66 11.45 -0.35 -4.90
N GLU A 67 12.15 -0.75 -5.97
CA GLU A 67 13.62 -0.76 -6.03
C GLU A 67 14.22 0.65 -5.90
N ALA A 68 13.64 1.63 -6.60
CA ALA A 68 14.08 3.03 -6.53
C ALA A 68 13.88 3.63 -5.13
N LEU A 69 12.74 3.34 -4.49
CA LEU A 69 12.44 3.78 -3.12
C LEU A 69 13.36 3.09 -2.10
N LYS A 70 13.61 1.80 -2.27
CA LYS A 70 14.49 1.02 -1.37
C LYS A 70 15.92 1.56 -1.35
N ALA A 71 16.42 2.08 -2.48
CA ALA A 71 17.73 2.73 -2.55
C ALA A 71 17.84 3.99 -1.66
N LYS A 72 16.72 4.56 -1.23
CA LYS A 72 16.64 5.68 -0.27
C LYS A 72 16.24 5.24 1.15
N GLY A 73 16.14 3.93 1.40
CA GLY A 73 15.69 3.39 2.67
C GLY A 73 14.18 3.52 2.89
N ILE A 74 13.40 3.68 1.82
CA ILE A 74 11.94 3.74 1.87
C ILE A 74 11.41 2.36 1.47
N ASP A 75 10.51 1.81 2.27
CA ASP A 75 9.86 0.53 1.97
C ASP A 75 8.57 0.76 1.18
N MET A 76 8.22 -0.22 0.34
CA MET A 76 6.97 -0.19 -0.42
C MET A 76 6.20 -1.51 -0.25
N LEU A 77 4.91 -1.40 0.03
CA LEU A 77 3.92 -2.47 -0.09
C LEU A 77 3.03 -2.17 -1.30
N ASP A 78 2.97 -3.11 -2.25
CA ASP A 78 2.05 -3.09 -3.38
C ASP A 78 0.77 -3.78 -2.97
N ALA A 79 -0.31 -3.04 -2.81
CA ALA A 79 -1.54 -3.42 -2.13
C ALA A 79 -2.82 -3.19 -2.98
N PRO A 80 -2.88 -3.56 -4.27
CA PRO A 80 -4.03 -3.29 -5.13
C PRO A 80 -5.34 -3.85 -4.56
N VAL A 81 -6.41 -3.07 -4.73
CA VAL A 81 -7.75 -3.44 -4.26
C VAL A 81 -8.67 -3.90 -5.38
N SER A 82 -9.61 -4.78 -5.03
CA SER A 82 -10.62 -5.36 -5.91
C SER A 82 -11.98 -5.33 -5.25
N GLY A 83 -13.02 -4.97 -6.01
CA GLY A 83 -14.38 -4.86 -5.50
C GLY A 83 -15.18 -3.68 -6.04
N GLY A 84 -14.48 -2.67 -6.58
CA GLY A 84 -15.11 -1.45 -7.10
C GLY A 84 -15.68 -0.56 -5.99
N GLU A 85 -16.24 0.58 -6.42
CA GLU A 85 -16.82 1.59 -5.53
C GLU A 85 -17.84 1.03 -4.52
N PRO A 86 -18.77 0.12 -4.88
CA PRO A 86 -19.76 -0.38 -3.90
C PRO A 86 -19.09 -1.07 -2.72
N LYS A 87 -18.06 -1.90 -2.97
CA LYS A 87 -17.34 -2.58 -1.90
C LYS A 87 -16.40 -1.64 -1.14
N ALA A 88 -15.95 -0.54 -1.73
CA ALA A 88 -15.20 0.48 -1.02
C ALA A 88 -16.08 1.19 0.02
N ILE A 89 -17.33 1.53 -0.35
CA ILE A 89 -18.31 2.13 0.55
C ILE A 89 -18.69 1.16 1.66
N ASP A 90 -18.92 -0.12 1.31
CA ASP A 90 -19.33 -1.16 2.25
C ASP A 90 -18.16 -1.67 3.12
N GLY A 91 -16.92 -1.25 2.84
CA GLY A 91 -15.74 -1.77 3.53
C GLY A 91 -15.55 -3.27 3.31
N THR A 92 -15.67 -3.74 2.08
CA THR A 92 -15.51 -5.17 1.73
C THR A 92 -14.55 -5.36 0.56
N LEU A 93 -13.57 -4.45 0.43
CA LEU A 93 -12.56 -4.52 -0.61
C LEU A 93 -11.61 -5.69 -0.35
N SER A 94 -11.40 -6.52 -1.36
CA SER A 94 -10.31 -7.48 -1.34
C SER A 94 -9.03 -6.74 -1.70
N VAL A 95 -8.10 -6.65 -0.75
CA VAL A 95 -6.75 -6.12 -0.99
C VAL A 95 -5.85 -7.28 -1.41
N MET A 96 -4.77 -7.04 -2.15
CA MET A 96 -3.76 -8.04 -2.50
C MET A 96 -2.38 -7.45 -2.26
N VAL A 97 -1.57 -8.01 -1.36
CA VAL A 97 -0.38 -7.33 -0.84
C VAL A 97 0.90 -8.09 -1.17
N GLY A 98 1.81 -7.42 -1.87
CA GLY A 98 3.18 -7.84 -2.12
C GLY A 98 4.18 -6.89 -1.46
N GLY A 99 5.24 -7.43 -0.86
CA GLY A 99 6.29 -6.64 -0.23
C GLY A 99 7.00 -7.40 0.89
N ASP A 100 7.76 -6.69 1.71
CA ASP A 100 8.44 -7.26 2.88
C ASP A 100 7.42 -7.66 3.95
N LYS A 101 7.50 -8.91 4.40
CA LYS A 101 6.57 -9.44 5.39
C LYS A 101 6.67 -8.72 6.73
N ALA A 102 7.86 -8.33 7.18
CA ALA A 102 8.01 -7.63 8.46
C ALA A 102 7.31 -6.26 8.42
N ILE A 103 7.35 -5.59 7.26
CA ILE A 103 6.64 -4.32 7.04
C ILE A 103 5.12 -4.56 6.97
N PHE A 104 4.69 -5.60 6.27
CA PHE A 104 3.28 -5.99 6.24
C PHE A 104 2.73 -6.30 7.64
N ASP A 105 3.43 -7.11 8.43
CA ASP A 105 3.02 -7.46 9.79
C ASP A 105 2.91 -6.22 10.69
N LYS A 106 3.85 -5.26 10.54
CA LYS A 106 3.85 -4.00 11.28
C LYS A 106 2.61 -3.16 11.00
N TYR A 107 2.15 -3.12 9.75
CA TYR A 107 1.00 -2.30 9.33
C TYR A 107 -0.29 -3.12 9.12
N TYR A 108 -0.29 -4.39 9.54
CA TYR A 108 -1.43 -5.28 9.36
C TYR A 108 -2.73 -4.70 9.93
N ASP A 109 -2.68 -4.12 11.13
CA ASP A 109 -3.87 -3.53 11.75
C ASP A 109 -4.38 -2.30 11.01
N LEU A 110 -3.49 -1.49 10.44
CA LEU A 110 -3.85 -0.36 9.57
C LEU A 110 -4.53 -0.86 8.30
N MET A 111 -3.98 -1.89 7.66
CA MET A 111 -4.58 -2.46 6.44
C MET A 111 -5.87 -3.22 6.72
N ARG A 112 -6.12 -3.61 7.99
CA ARG A 112 -7.32 -4.31 8.42
C ARG A 112 -8.46 -3.36 8.79
N SER A 113 -8.17 -2.15 9.28
CA SER A 113 -9.20 -1.21 9.74
C SER A 113 -10.12 -0.73 8.62
N ASP A 114 -9.66 -0.80 7.37
CA ASP A 114 -10.39 -0.30 6.19
C ASP A 114 -11.20 -1.41 5.45
N ALA A 115 -11.30 -2.59 6.09
CA ALA A 115 -12.40 -3.58 6.01
C ALA A 115 -12.37 -4.74 4.94
N VAL A 116 -12.50 -5.99 5.46
CA VAL A 116 -13.02 -7.33 4.98
C VAL A 116 -12.82 -7.81 3.50
N PRO A 117 -12.95 -9.13 3.17
CA PRO A 117 -12.08 -10.32 3.26
C PRO A 117 -11.35 -10.70 1.92
N TRP A 118 -10.38 -11.62 2.00
CA TRP A 118 -9.35 -11.89 0.98
C TRP A 118 -9.45 -13.22 0.20
N CYS A 119 -8.96 -13.24 -1.06
CA CYS A 119 -8.64 -14.44 -1.86
C CYS A 119 -7.57 -14.13 -2.94
N ILE A 120 -6.48 -14.91 -3.02
CA ILE A 120 -5.52 -14.92 -4.17
C ILE A 120 -4.97 -16.35 -4.40
N PRO A 121 -4.77 -16.80 -5.65
CA PRO A 121 -3.87 -17.89 -5.97
C PRO A 121 -2.44 -17.39 -6.25
N GLY A 122 -1.51 -17.72 -5.34
CA GLY A 122 -0.07 -17.55 -5.54
C GLY A 122 0.64 -17.08 -4.26
N LYS A 123 1.42 -17.99 -3.64
CA LYS A 123 2.24 -17.81 -2.42
C LYS A 123 1.70 -16.75 -1.44
N SER A 124 0.58 -17.04 -0.78
CA SER A 124 -0.05 -16.15 0.18
C SER A 124 -0.85 -16.94 1.23
N VAL A 125 -0.89 -16.38 2.46
CA VAL A 125 -1.60 -16.94 3.62
C VAL A 125 -3.09 -16.60 3.52
N GLN A 126 -3.94 -17.61 3.70
CA GLN A 126 -5.40 -17.53 3.65
C GLN A 126 -5.97 -17.36 5.06
N VAL A 127 -6.82 -16.35 5.27
CA VAL A 127 -7.65 -16.25 6.48
C VAL A 127 -9.06 -15.79 6.08
N THR A 128 -10.04 -16.67 6.28
CA THR A 128 -11.48 -16.37 6.17
C THR A 128 -12.14 -16.58 7.54
N SER A 129 -13.08 -15.71 7.92
CA SER A 129 -13.92 -15.86 9.13
C SER A 129 -15.08 -16.84 8.84
N PRO A 130 -15.59 -17.65 9.81
CA PRO A 130 -15.48 -17.51 11.27
C PRO A 130 -14.81 -18.67 12.03
N ASN A 131 -14.25 -19.69 11.36
CA ASN A 131 -13.62 -20.81 12.06
C ASN A 131 -12.10 -20.80 11.87
N TRP A 132 -11.44 -20.26 12.89
CA TRP A 132 -9.99 -20.25 13.11
C TRP A 132 -9.32 -21.59 12.77
N GLN A 133 -8.52 -21.62 11.69
CA GLN A 133 -7.22 -22.30 11.63
C GLN A 133 -6.28 -21.56 10.68
N ILE A 134 -5.25 -20.91 11.24
CA ILE A 134 -4.10 -20.41 10.50
C ILE A 134 -3.22 -21.62 10.16
N ARG A 135 -3.15 -22.02 8.89
CA ARG A 135 -2.12 -22.95 8.43
C ARG A 135 -1.06 -22.18 7.67
N SER A 136 0.08 -21.99 8.30
CA SER A 136 1.27 -21.48 7.63
C SER A 136 1.80 -22.55 6.68
N LEU A 137 1.88 -22.21 5.39
CA LEU A 137 2.62 -22.97 4.40
C LEU A 137 3.87 -22.18 4.02
N TRP A 138 4.77 -22.05 5.00
CA TRP A 138 6.17 -21.75 4.74
C TRP A 138 6.83 -23.04 4.26
N ARG A 139 6.82 -23.27 2.94
CA ARG A 139 7.68 -24.24 2.28
C ARG A 139 8.27 -23.61 1.03
#